data_AF-A0A1A2WM91-F1
#
_entry.id   AF-A0A1A2WM91-F1
#
_cell.length_a   1.000
_cell.length_b   1.000
_cell.length_c   1.000
_cell.angle_alpha   90.00
_cell.angle_beta   90.00
_cell.angle_gamma   90.00
#
_symmetry.space_group_name_H-M   'P 1'
#
loop_
_entity.id
_entity.type
_entity.pdbx_description
1 polymer ?
#
loop_
_entity_poly.entity_id
_entity_poly.type
_entity_poly.pdbx_seq_one_letter_code
_entity_poly.pdbx_strand_id
1 'polypeptide(L)'
;MTKKMCGCMLGAAMALMLTPAGVASADNKDAEFTNYLASNGIHLGNASQTGNMGRTMCHDLSAGYSQNDEIDQLKLRMDQNQARLFVLAATAEYCPEKHKS
;
A
#
# COMPACT_ATOMS: atom_id res chain seq x y z
N MET A 1 -17.26 42.54 46.80
CA MET A 1 -17.28 41.08 47.01
C MET A 1 -16.55 40.40 45.86
N THR A 2 -15.35 39.90 46.13
CA THR A 2 -14.41 39.33 45.17
C THR A 2 -14.84 37.90 44.80
N LYS A 3 -14.95 37.57 43.51
CA LYS A 3 -15.16 36.17 43.09
C LYS A 3 -14.45 35.86 41.77
N LYS A 4 -13.87 34.66 41.79
CA LYS A 4 -13.37 33.80 40.70
C LYS A 4 -11.90 33.93 40.33
N MET A 5 -11.14 33.11 41.05
CA MET A 5 -9.92 32.44 40.57
C MET A 5 -10.21 31.77 39.23
N CYS A 6 -9.42 32.07 38.20
CA CYS A 6 -9.21 31.22 37.04
C CYS A 6 -7.71 31.11 36.85
N GLY A 7 -7.14 30.03 37.36
CA GLY A 7 -5.74 29.68 37.15
C GLY A 7 -5.57 29.19 35.72
N CYS A 8 -5.01 30.03 34.85
CA CYS A 8 -4.47 29.62 33.56
C CYS A 8 -3.05 29.09 33.77
N MET A 9 -2.92 27.86 34.27
CA MET A 9 -1.70 27.07 34.06
C MET A 9 -1.88 26.27 32.76
N LEU A 10 -1.64 26.92 31.62
CA LEU A 10 -1.33 26.21 30.38
C LEU A 10 0.10 25.69 30.49
N GLY A 11 0.24 24.50 31.07
CA GLY A 11 1.43 23.69 30.93
C GLY A 11 1.49 23.16 29.50
N ALA A 12 2.27 23.82 28.65
CA ALA A 12 2.68 23.32 27.35
C ALA A 12 3.60 22.11 27.54
N ALA A 13 3.00 20.92 27.65
CA ALA A 13 3.72 19.66 27.44
C ALA A 13 3.37 19.19 26.02
N MET A 14 4.12 19.70 25.03
CA MET A 14 4.17 19.10 23.70
C MET A 14 4.76 17.70 23.85
N ALA A 15 3.90 16.70 24.00
CA ALA A 15 4.24 15.33 23.68
C ALA A 15 4.35 15.27 22.15
N LEU A 16 5.53 15.61 21.63
CA LEU A 16 5.98 15.12 20.34
C LEU A 16 6.09 13.60 20.47
N MET A 17 4.95 12.92 20.32
CA MET A 17 4.96 11.52 19.94
C MET A 17 5.55 11.48 18.53
N LEU A 18 6.88 11.41 18.47
CA LEU A 18 7.61 10.86 17.35
C LEU A 18 7.23 9.39 17.26
N THR A 19 6.04 9.12 16.72
CA THR A 19 5.77 7.81 16.14
C THR A 19 6.34 7.84 14.73
N PRO A 20 7.41 7.10 14.41
CA PRO A 20 7.64 6.69 13.04
C PRO A 20 6.61 5.61 12.68
N ALA A 21 5.31 5.94 12.68
CA ALA A 21 4.22 4.99 12.41
C ALA A 21 3.57 5.19 11.05
N GLY A 22 4.32 5.73 10.08
CA GLY A 22 3.85 5.90 8.71
C GLY A 22 4.62 5.08 7.67
N VAL A 23 5.86 4.66 7.96
CA VAL A 23 6.74 4.03 6.96
C VAL A 23 6.86 2.52 7.14
N ALA A 24 6.84 2.02 8.39
CA ALA A 24 6.93 0.58 8.65
C ALA A 24 5.73 -0.21 8.08
N SER A 25 4.54 0.38 8.02
CA SER A 25 3.36 -0.33 7.48
C SER A 25 3.39 -0.49 5.95
N ALA A 26 4.00 0.45 5.23
CA ALA A 26 4.14 0.34 3.77
C ALA A 26 5.25 -0.67 3.41
N ASP A 27 6.40 -0.60 4.10
CA ASP A 27 7.48 -1.58 3.94
C ASP A 27 7.05 -2.99 4.33
N ASN A 28 6.27 -3.15 5.42
CA ASN A 28 5.77 -4.46 5.83
C ASN A 28 4.74 -5.01 4.83
N LYS A 29 3.87 -4.17 4.29
CA LYS A 29 2.90 -4.56 3.26
C LYS A 29 3.58 -4.96 1.95
N ASP A 30 4.54 -4.16 1.51
CA ASP A 30 5.31 -4.45 0.29
C ASP A 30 6.14 -5.74 0.46
N ALA A 31 6.66 -6.00 1.67
CA ALA A 31 7.35 -7.25 2.00
C ALA A 31 6.42 -8.47 2.00
N GLU A 32 5.24 -8.37 2.62
CA GLU A 32 4.22 -9.44 2.62
C GLU A 32 3.74 -9.75 1.21
N PHE A 33 3.48 -8.72 0.40
CA PHE A 33 3.10 -8.86 -1.00
C PHE A 33 4.19 -9.57 -1.81
N THR A 34 5.45 -9.16 -1.68
CA THR A 34 6.57 -9.82 -2.35
C THR A 34 6.77 -11.25 -1.86
N ASN A 35 6.63 -11.53 -0.57
CA ASN A 35 6.71 -12.89 -0.03
C ASN A 35 5.60 -13.79 -0.59
N TYR A 36 4.38 -13.28 -0.67
CA TYR A 36 3.26 -13.99 -1.27
C TYR A 36 3.52 -14.34 -2.74
N LEU A 37 4.01 -13.38 -3.51
CA LEU A 37 4.37 -13.58 -4.92
C LEU A 37 5.52 -14.60 -5.07
N ALA A 38 6.56 -14.48 -4.25
CA ALA A 38 7.70 -15.40 -4.25
C ALA A 38 7.27 -16.83 -3.91
N SER A 39 6.35 -17.01 -2.96
CA SER A 39 5.76 -18.32 -2.63
C SER A 39 4.96 -18.93 -3.79
N ASN A 40 4.53 -18.13 -4.77
CA ASN A 40 3.87 -18.57 -6.01
C ASN A 40 4.83 -18.58 -7.22
N GLY A 41 6.14 -18.47 -6.98
CA GLY A 41 7.18 -18.53 -8.01
C GLY A 41 7.36 -17.23 -8.81
N ILE A 42 6.80 -16.12 -8.34
CA ILE A 42 6.88 -14.81 -9.00
C ILE A 42 7.96 -13.97 -8.32
N HIS A 43 9.02 -13.65 -9.06
CA HIS A 43 10.15 -12.86 -8.56
C HIS A 43 10.31 -11.58 -9.39
N LEU A 44 9.79 -10.45 -8.88
CA LEU A 44 9.75 -9.17 -9.60
C LEU A 44 10.76 -8.13 -9.09
N GLY A 45 11.72 -8.56 -8.26
CA GLY A 45 12.72 -7.70 -7.65
C GLY A 45 12.56 -7.65 -6.14
N ASN A 46 12.92 -6.51 -5.53
CA ASN A 46 12.77 -6.32 -4.09
C ASN A 46 11.35 -5.88 -3.71
N ALA A 47 11.07 -5.84 -2.41
CA ALA A 47 9.76 -5.45 -1.84
C ALA A 47 9.28 -4.09 -2.37
N SER A 48 10.12 -3.06 -2.28
CA SER A 48 9.78 -1.71 -2.73
C SER A 48 9.46 -1.64 -4.23
N GLN A 49 10.24 -2.34 -5.07
CA GLN A 49 10.00 -2.41 -6.51
C GLN A 49 8.67 -3.09 -6.81
N THR A 50 8.42 -4.24 -6.20
CA THR A 50 7.21 -5.03 -6.41
C THR A 50 5.96 -4.28 -5.92
N GLY A 51 6.05 -3.64 -4.74
CA GLY A 51 4.97 -2.82 -4.21
C GLY A 51 4.70 -1.58 -5.06
N ASN A 52 5.74 -0.94 -5.63
CA ASN A 52 5.55 0.13 -6.61
C ASN A 52 4.85 -0.35 -7.87
N MET A 53 5.19 -1.54 -8.39
CA MET A 53 4.47 -2.12 -9.54
C MET A 53 2.99 -2.33 -9.22
N GLY A 54 2.66 -2.85 -8.04
CA GLY A 54 1.26 -3.04 -7.61
C GLY A 54 0.50 -1.71 -7.47
N ARG A 55 1.15 -0.66 -6.95
CA ARG A 55 0.60 0.70 -6.87
C ARG A 55 0.37 1.33 -8.25
N THR A 56 1.33 1.21 -9.16
CA THR A 56 1.22 1.71 -10.54
C THR A 56 0.07 1.02 -11.27
N MET A 57 0.02 -0.31 -11.20
CA MET A 57 -1.08 -1.08 -11.79
C MET A 57 -2.43 -0.60 -11.25
N CYS A 58 -2.52 -0.31 -9.95
CA CYS A 58 -3.75 0.21 -9.39
C CYS A 58 -4.14 1.59 -9.96
N HIS A 59 -3.16 2.48 -10.13
CA HIS A 59 -3.36 3.76 -10.77
C HIS A 59 -3.87 3.60 -12.20
N ASP A 60 -3.32 2.65 -12.96
CA ASP A 60 -3.74 2.36 -14.34
C ASP A 60 -5.19 1.83 -14.38
N LEU A 61 -5.57 0.95 -13.46
CA LEU A 61 -6.96 0.48 -13.33
C LEU A 61 -7.95 1.58 -12.92
N SER A 62 -7.49 2.61 -12.22
CA SER A 62 -8.29 3.81 -11.92
C SER A 62 -8.32 4.79 -13.09
N ALA A 63 -7.28 4.82 -13.93
CA ALA A 63 -7.23 5.62 -15.15
C ALA A 63 -8.06 5.04 -16.31
N GLY A 64 -8.58 3.82 -16.16
CA GLY A 64 -9.48 3.17 -17.11
C GLY A 64 -8.86 2.01 -17.89
N TYR A 65 -7.63 1.59 -17.56
CA TYR A 65 -7.05 0.36 -18.08
C TYR A 65 -7.77 -0.87 -17.50
N SER A 66 -7.85 -1.95 -18.27
CA SER A 66 -8.45 -3.19 -17.80
C SER A 66 -7.41 -4.08 -17.12
N GLN A 67 -7.86 -4.94 -16.20
CA GLN A 67 -6.99 -5.97 -15.60
C GLN A 67 -6.38 -6.90 -16.65
N ASN A 68 -7.06 -7.09 -17.80
CA ASN A 68 -6.52 -7.92 -18.88
C ASN A 68 -5.36 -7.24 -19.60
N ASP A 69 -5.40 -5.91 -19.75
CA ASP A 69 -4.28 -5.15 -20.35
C ASP A 69 -3.02 -5.31 -19.51
N GLU A 70 -3.16 -5.20 -18.18
CA GLU A 70 -2.07 -5.44 -17.22
C GLU A 70 -1.54 -6.87 -17.29
N ILE A 71 -2.42 -7.86 -17.38
CA ILE A 71 -2.03 -9.27 -17.53
C ILE A 71 -1.25 -9.48 -18.83
N ASP A 72 -1.69 -8.91 -19.95
CA ASP A 72 -1.00 -9.05 -21.23
C ASP A 72 0.37 -8.37 -21.24
N GLN A 73 0.53 -7.24 -20.55
CA GLN A 73 1.85 -6.63 -20.33
C GLN A 73 2.76 -7.51 -19.47
N LEU A 74 2.24 -8.06 -18.37
CA LEU A 74 3.01 -8.89 -17.44
C LEU A 74 3.39 -10.25 -18.04
N LYS A 75 2.60 -10.78 -18.98
CA LYS A 75 2.91 -12.02 -19.73
C LYS A 75 4.22 -11.93 -20.53
N LEU A 76 4.72 -10.74 -20.83
CA LEU A 76 6.05 -10.57 -21.45
C LEU A 76 7.20 -10.88 -20.48
N ARG A 77 6.91 -10.98 -19.18
CA ARG A 77 7.89 -11.16 -18.10
C ARG A 77 7.69 -12.43 -17.29
N MET A 78 6.50 -13.02 -17.31
CA MET A 78 6.12 -14.19 -16.51
C MET A 78 5.01 -15.01 -17.20
N ASP A 79 4.67 -16.18 -16.64
CA ASP A 79 3.57 -16.99 -17.16
C ASP A 79 2.20 -16.30 -17.02
N GLN A 80 1.22 -16.66 -17.85
CA GLN A 80 -0.13 -16.10 -17.77
C GLN A 80 -0.79 -16.30 -16.39
N ASN A 81 -0.59 -17.45 -15.75
CA ASN A 81 -1.15 -17.69 -14.42
C ASN A 81 -0.45 -16.83 -13.37
N GLN A 82 0.84 -16.60 -13.53
CA GLN A 82 1.61 -15.72 -12.66
C GLN A 82 1.18 -14.25 -12.81
N ALA A 83 1.04 -13.78 -14.04
CA ALA A 83 0.55 -12.44 -14.35
C ALA A 83 -0.84 -12.20 -13.74
N ARG A 84 -1.76 -13.16 -13.90
CA ARG A 84 -3.09 -13.09 -13.28
C ARG A 84 -3.01 -13.03 -11.76
N LEU A 85 -2.19 -13.88 -11.14
CA LEU A 85 -2.04 -13.90 -9.68
C LEU A 85 -1.48 -12.58 -9.16
N PHE A 86 -0.49 -12.02 -9.86
CA PHE A 86 0.04 -10.69 -9.55
C PHE A 86 -1.06 -9.63 -9.61
N VAL A 87 -1.83 -9.56 -10.69
CA VAL A 87 -2.86 -8.51 -10.87
C VAL A 87 -3.97 -8.61 -9.82
N LEU A 88 -4.41 -9.83 -9.50
CA LEU A 88 -5.42 -10.06 -8.46
C LEU A 88 -4.90 -9.64 -7.09
N ALA A 89 -3.70 -10.09 -6.72
CA ALA A 89 -3.10 -9.76 -5.43
C ALA A 89 -2.82 -8.25 -5.33
N ALA A 90 -2.26 -7.63 -6.37
CA ALA A 90 -1.99 -6.20 -6.40
C ALA A 90 -3.28 -5.37 -6.33
N THR A 91 -4.36 -5.82 -6.96
CA THR A 91 -5.66 -5.14 -6.89
C THR A 91 -6.24 -5.26 -5.49
N ALA A 92 -6.19 -6.46 -4.90
CA ALA A 92 -6.64 -6.71 -3.54
C ALA A 92 -5.87 -5.82 -2.54
N GLU A 93 -4.56 -5.71 -2.72
CA GLU A 93 -3.68 -5.08 -1.75
C GLU A 93 -3.58 -3.56 -1.96
N TYR A 94 -3.44 -3.07 -3.19
CA TYR A 94 -3.15 -1.67 -3.49
C TYR A 94 -4.33 -0.86 -4.04
N CYS A 95 -5.48 -1.48 -4.36
CA CYS A 95 -6.68 -0.77 -4.83
C CYS A 95 -7.81 -0.71 -3.80
N PRO A 96 -7.69 0.08 -2.72
CA PRO A 96 -8.76 0.24 -1.74
C PRO A 96 -10.04 0.83 -2.34
N GLU A 97 -9.93 1.59 -3.44
CA GLU A 97 -11.09 2.17 -4.13
C GLU A 97 -11.95 1.15 -4.86
N LYS A 98 -11.39 -0.01 -5.23
CA LYS A 98 -12.16 -1.12 -5.81
C LYS A 98 -12.85 -1.97 -4.73
N HIS A 99 -12.47 -1.81 -3.46
CA HIS A 99 -13.08 -2.50 -2.31
C HIS A 99 -14.18 -1.71 -1.62
N LYS A 100 -14.27 -0.40 -1.86
CA LYS A 100 -15.34 0.45 -1.33
C LYS A 100 -16.56 0.36 -2.25
N SER A 101 -17.41 -0.62 -1.98
CA SER A 101 -18.81 -0.61 -2.42
C SER A 101 -19.74 -0.31 -1.25
#